data_AF-A0A962EF66-F1
#
_entry.id   AF-A0A962EF66-F1
#
_cell.length_a   1.000
_cell.length_b   1.000
_cell.length_c   1.000
_cell.angle_alpha   90.00
_cell.angle_beta   90.00
_cell.angle_gamma   90.00
#
_symmetry.space_group_name_H-M   'P 1'
#
loop_
_entity.id
_entity.type
_entity.pdbx_description
1 polymer ?
#
loop_
_entity_poly.entity_id
_entity_poly.type
_entity_poly.pdbx_seq_one_letter_code
_entity_poly.pdbx_strand_id
1 'polypeptide(L)'
;SASAVYTYFDPDLSTRSLGTLAILKQIEHCRINALPHLYLGFWIQGHPKMDYKRQFGPGQQYLNQHWQPLGDPGLQPALAVTPD
;
A
#
# COMPACT_ATOMS: atom_id res chain seq x y z
N SER A 1 -13.71 -3.82 7.46
CA SER A 1 -12.56 -3.36 6.66
C SER A 1 -12.67 -3.95 5.26
N ALA A 2 -11.87 -3.48 4.30
CA ALA A 2 -11.70 -4.09 2.98
C ALA A 2 -10.24 -4.45 2.71
N SER A 3 -9.96 -5.27 1.69
CA SER A 3 -8.62 -5.76 1.34
C SER A 3 -8.34 -5.61 -0.16
N ALA A 4 -7.20 -5.01 -0.49
CA ALA A 4 -6.73 -4.79 -1.86
C ALA A 4 -5.59 -5.75 -2.26
N VAL A 5 -5.50 -6.92 -1.63
CA VAL A 5 -4.38 -7.87 -1.85
C VAL A 5 -4.29 -8.33 -3.31
N TYR A 6 -5.44 -8.49 -3.97
CA TYR A 6 -5.50 -8.84 -5.39
C TYR A 6 -6.10 -7.70 -6.20
N THR A 7 -5.34 -7.22 -7.17
CA THR A 7 -5.78 -6.26 -8.18
C THR A 7 -5.02 -6.57 -9.45
N TYR A 8 -5.74 -6.84 -10.53
CA TYR A 8 -5.17 -7.10 -11.84
C TYR A 8 -5.89 -6.24 -12.87
N PHE A 9 -5.19 -5.95 -13.95
CA PHE A 9 -5.68 -5.20 -15.09
C PHE A 9 -4.92 -5.66 -16.33
N ASP A 10 -5.43 -5.31 -17.49
CA ASP A 10 -4.79 -5.61 -18.77
C ASP A 10 -3.39 -4.94 -18.84
N PRO A 11 -2.29 -5.71 -19.01
CA PRO A 11 -0.93 -5.16 -19.06
C PRO A 11 -0.74 -4.14 -20.18
N ASP A 12 -1.50 -4.24 -21.28
CA ASP A 12 -1.45 -3.29 -22.39
C ASP A 12 -1.96 -1.89 -21.97
N LEU A 13 -2.65 -1.79 -20.84
CA LEU A 13 -3.16 -0.56 -20.25
C LEU A 13 -2.31 -0.06 -19.07
N SER A 14 -1.10 -0.57 -18.88
CA SER A 14 -0.20 -0.23 -17.75
C SER A 14 0.12 1.27 -17.64
N THR A 15 0.10 2.01 -18.74
CA THR A 15 0.32 3.48 -18.77
C THR A 15 -0.84 4.29 -18.19
N ARG A 16 -2.00 3.66 -17.93
CA ARG A 16 -3.22 4.34 -17.42
C ARG A 16 -3.34 4.34 -15.90
N SER A 17 -2.32 3.88 -15.17
CA SER A 17 -2.32 3.85 -13.70
C SER A 17 -3.51 3.12 -13.08
N LEU A 18 -3.99 2.05 -13.72
CA LEU A 18 -5.19 1.31 -13.31
C LEU A 18 -5.09 0.73 -11.89
N GLY A 19 -3.88 0.38 -11.43
CA GLY A 19 -3.65 -0.01 -10.03
C GLY A 19 -3.99 1.11 -9.04
N THR A 20 -3.64 2.37 -9.36
CA THR A 20 -4.01 3.53 -8.53
C THR A 20 -5.51 3.75 -8.53
N LEU A 21 -6.14 3.68 -9.71
CA LEU A 21 -7.60 3.80 -9.84
C LEU A 21 -8.33 2.74 -9.01
N ALA A 22 -7.86 1.49 -9.02
CA ALA A 22 -8.44 0.41 -8.24
C ALA A 22 -8.38 0.67 -6.73
N ILE A 23 -7.27 1.22 -6.21
CA ILE A 23 -7.17 1.62 -4.80
C ILE A 23 -8.14 2.76 -4.49
N LEU A 24 -8.21 3.80 -5.33
CA LEU A 24 -9.14 4.91 -5.15
C LEU A 24 -10.60 4.44 -5.10
N LYS A 25 -10.98 3.48 -5.96
CA LYS A 25 -12.31 2.89 -5.95
C LYS A 25 -12.60 2.09 -4.69
N GLN A 26 -11.61 1.39 -4.14
CA GLN A 26 -11.76 0.71 -2.86
C GLN A 26 -11.86 1.68 -1.68
N ILE A 27 -11.13 2.81 -1.72
CA ILE A 27 -11.28 3.89 -0.73
C ILE A 27 -12.69 4.46 -0.79
N GLU A 28 -13.19 4.77 -1.98
CA GLU A 28 -14.57 5.24 -2.21
C GLU A 28 -15.59 4.23 -1.64
N HIS A 29 -15.44 2.95 -1.95
CA HIS A 29 -16.26 1.88 -1.40
C HIS A 29 -16.22 1.82 0.14
N CYS A 30 -15.04 1.94 0.74
CA CYS A 30 -14.91 1.99 2.19
C CYS A 30 -15.64 3.19 2.79
N ARG A 31 -15.56 4.37 2.17
CA ARG A 31 -16.27 5.57 2.64
C ARG A 31 -17.78 5.40 2.60
N ILE A 32 -18.32 4.89 1.48
CA ILE A 32 -19.76 4.67 1.29
C ILE A 32 -20.30 3.69 2.33
N ASN A 33 -19.53 2.65 2.67
CA ASN A 33 -19.94 1.60 3.60
C ASN A 33 -19.46 1.84 5.04
N ALA A 34 -18.96 3.02 5.37
CA ALA A 34 -18.41 3.36 6.69
C ALA A 34 -17.35 2.34 7.21
N LEU A 35 -16.56 1.76 6.31
CA LEU A 35 -15.47 0.85 6.67
C LEU A 35 -14.24 1.69 7.06
N PRO A 36 -13.73 1.56 8.30
CA PRO A 36 -12.69 2.46 8.78
C PRO A 36 -11.34 2.23 8.10
N HIS A 37 -11.05 1.01 7.69
CA HIS A 37 -9.74 0.61 7.18
C HIS A 37 -9.81 -0.11 5.82
N LEU A 38 -8.89 0.25 4.94
CA LEU A 38 -8.53 -0.49 3.72
C LEU A 38 -7.13 -1.08 3.89
N TYR A 39 -7.02 -2.40 3.84
CA TYR A 39 -5.73 -3.09 3.88
C TYR A 39 -5.14 -3.16 2.47
N LEU A 40 -4.05 -2.42 2.22
CA LEU A 40 -3.39 -2.35 0.91
C LEU A 40 -2.56 -3.60 0.58
N GLY A 41 -2.47 -4.57 1.50
CA GLY A 41 -1.65 -5.76 1.35
C GLY A 41 -0.17 -5.51 1.60
N PHE A 42 0.65 -6.49 1.23
CA PHE A 42 2.09 -6.42 1.39
C PHE A 42 2.70 -5.31 0.52
N TRP A 43 3.72 -4.65 1.07
CA TRP A 43 4.49 -3.60 0.43
C TRP A 43 5.97 -3.82 0.73
N ILE A 44 6.80 -3.76 -0.30
CA ILE A 44 8.25 -3.84 -0.18
C ILE A 44 8.81 -2.47 -0.53
N GLN A 45 9.64 -1.92 0.37
CA GLN A 45 10.29 -0.65 0.15
C GLN A 45 11.16 -0.66 -1.10
N GLY A 46 10.97 0.31 -1.99
CA GLY A 46 11.72 0.44 -3.24
C GLY A 46 11.28 -0.50 -4.37
N HIS A 47 10.26 -1.35 -4.17
CA HIS A 47 9.81 -2.24 -5.24
C HIS A 47 9.00 -1.46 -6.31
N PRO A 48 9.42 -1.44 -7.60
CA PRO A 48 8.86 -0.55 -8.62
C PRO A 48 7.34 -0.65 -8.80
N LYS A 49 6.78 -1.87 -8.67
CA LYS A 49 5.33 -2.11 -8.83
C LYS A 49 4.50 -1.88 -7.56
N MET A 50 5.12 -1.66 -6.41
CA MET A 50 4.42 -1.55 -5.12
C MET A 50 4.61 -0.17 -4.47
N ASP A 51 5.61 0.60 -4.90
CA ASP A 51 5.97 1.86 -4.27
C ASP A 51 4.85 2.91 -4.32
N TYR A 52 3.96 2.81 -5.33
CA TYR A 52 2.78 3.68 -5.45
C TYR A 52 1.85 3.61 -4.24
N LYS A 53 1.85 2.50 -3.48
CA LYS A 53 1.00 2.33 -2.29
C LYS A 53 1.30 3.37 -1.19
N ARG A 54 2.51 3.94 -1.18
CA ARG A 54 2.90 4.97 -0.20
C ARG A 54 2.15 6.28 -0.35
N GLN A 55 1.53 6.51 -1.51
CA GLN A 55 0.84 7.76 -1.81
C GLN A 55 -0.56 7.82 -1.20
N PHE A 56 -1.09 6.72 -0.64
CA PHE A 56 -2.40 6.68 -0.01
C PHE A 56 -2.28 6.92 1.51
N GLY A 57 -2.66 8.11 1.96
CA GLY A 57 -2.58 8.53 3.36
C GLY A 57 -3.92 9.03 3.94
N PRO A 58 -4.08 9.06 5.27
CA PRO A 58 -3.12 8.58 6.28
C PRO A 58 -3.04 7.04 6.30
N GLY A 59 -1.81 6.51 6.28
CA GLY A 59 -1.53 5.07 6.17
C GLY A 59 -0.73 4.54 7.36
N GLN A 60 -0.82 3.22 7.59
CA GLN A 60 -0.05 2.52 8.61
C GLN A 60 0.67 1.31 8.03
N GLN A 61 1.81 0.96 8.62
CA GLN A 61 2.57 -0.26 8.33
C GLN A 61 2.63 -1.15 9.57
N TYR A 62 2.63 -2.47 9.35
CA TYR A 62 2.78 -3.44 10.42
C TYR A 62 4.23 -3.93 10.45
N LEU A 63 5.00 -3.45 11.43
CA LEU A 63 6.41 -3.77 11.63
C LEU A 63 6.65 -4.16 13.08
N ASN A 64 7.52 -5.15 13.30
CA ASN A 64 7.88 -5.63 14.65
C ASN A 64 6.66 -5.93 15.54
N GLN A 65 5.61 -6.53 14.97
CA GLN A 65 4.35 -6.86 15.64
C GLN A 65 3.51 -5.65 16.11
N HIS A 66 3.76 -4.45 15.56
CA HIS A 66 3.03 -3.24 15.92
C HIS A 66 2.59 -2.47 14.66
N TRP A 67 1.42 -1.84 14.73
CA TRP A 67 0.98 -0.87 13.72
C TRP A 67 1.62 0.49 14.00
N GLN A 68 2.17 1.10 12.95
CA GLN A 68 2.90 2.36 13.04
C GLN A 68 2.54 3.24 11.83
N PRO A 69 2.63 4.58 11.93
CA PRO A 69 2.44 5.45 10.78
C PRO A 69 3.37 5.10 9.62
N LEU A 70 2.86 5.14 8.40
CA LEU A 70 3.66 4.90 7.21
C LEU A 70 4.66 6.06 7.01
N GLY A 71 5.94 5.74 6.87
CA GLY A 71 7.00 6.73 6.67
C GLY A 71 7.59 7.33 7.94
N ASP A 72 7.30 6.77 9.13
CA ASP A 72 8.01 7.12 10.36
C ASP A 72 9.51 6.77 10.23
N PRO A 73 10.42 7.78 10.18
CA PRO A 73 11.85 7.54 9.99
C PRO A 73 12.52 6.92 11.23
N GLY A 74 11.82 6.82 12.37
CA GLY A 74 12.37 6.29 13.63
C GLY A 74 12.58 4.77 13.66
N LEU A 75 12.05 4.02 12.68
CA LEU A 75 12.13 2.56 12.61
C LEU A 75 12.36 2.11 11.16
N GLN A 76 13.61 2.18 10.71
CA GLN A 76 14.03 1.49 9.50
C GLN A 76 13.90 -0.03 9.71
N PRO A 77 13.41 -0.80 8.73
CA PRO A 77 13.42 -2.25 8.84
C PRO A 77 14.87 -2.73 9.01
N ALA A 78 15.12 -3.65 9.94
CA ALA A 78 16.42 -4.29 10.17
C ALA A 78 16.93 -5.13 8.97
N LEU A 79 16.30 -5.00 7.80
CA LEU A 79 16.70 -5.56 6.52
C LEU A 79 17.43 -4.51 5.66
N ALA A 80 18.19 -3.61 6.27
CA ALA A 80 19.29 -2.97 5.57
C ALA A 80 20.36 -4.06 5.34
N VAL A 81 20.23 -4.79 4.24
CA VAL A 81 21.31 -5.61 3.71
C VAL A 81 22.48 -4.66 3.46
N THR A 82 23.50 -4.75 4.31
CA THR A 82 24.82 -4.15 4.05
C THR A 82 25.31 -4.69 2.71
N PRO A 83 25.62 -3.86 1.71
CA PRO A 83 26.43 -4.29 0.59
C PRO A 83 27.86 -4.51 1.11
N ASP A 84 28.46 -5.65 0.75
CA ASP A 84 29.90 -5.87 0.84
C ASP A 84 30.68 -4.88 -0.04
#